data_AF-A0A640T398-F1
#
_entry.id   AF-A0A640T398-F1
#
_cell.length_a   1.000
_cell.length_b   1.000
_cell.length_c   1.000
_cell.angle_alpha   90.00
_cell.angle_beta   90.00
_cell.angle_gamma   90.00
#
_symmetry.space_group_name_H-M   'P 1'
#
loop_
_entity.id
_entity.type
_entity.pdbx_description
1 polymer ?
#
loop_
_entity_poly.entity_id
_entity_poly.type
_entity_poly.pdbx_seq_one_letter_code
_entity_poly.pdbx_strand_id
1 'polypeptide(L)'
;MSPMQRGLVHAAAWTLATGAAVTLSWFGVHTVLSGTAYDAPRALPLTGQVASSERQPDDGATPRVSSTHRPRPSSSPTRGTSPGDHATSSPATPPHTGSARPRHPDSGPPGGATPASDGRVKSYGTAGGRVVLDMDNRSAELVSATPNPGWEMQVWKQVGWLRVDFTGGGSHTSVICTWNGHPPTVQTSDQAT
;
A
#
# COMPACT_ATOMS: atom_id res chain seq x y z
N MET A 1 -11.99 -60.33 -26.54
CA MET A 1 -12.03 -59.35 -25.43
C MET A 1 -11.85 -57.97 -26.03
N SER A 2 -12.92 -57.16 -26.00
CA SER A 2 -13.19 -56.10 -26.98
C SER A 2 -12.30 -54.85 -26.81
N PRO A 3 -11.90 -54.18 -27.90
CA PRO A 3 -11.01 -53.01 -27.90
C PRO A 3 -11.54 -51.82 -27.06
N MET A 4 -12.85 -51.75 -26.82
CA MET A 4 -13.48 -50.68 -26.02
C MET A 4 -13.17 -50.76 -24.52
N GLN A 5 -12.96 -51.96 -23.95
CA GLN A 5 -12.59 -52.09 -22.54
C GLN A 5 -11.19 -51.54 -22.27
N ARG A 6 -10.28 -51.66 -23.24
CA ARG A 6 -8.90 -51.17 -23.14
C ARG A 6 -8.83 -49.65 -23.18
N GLY A 7 -9.67 -49.00 -24.00
CA GLY A 7 -9.77 -47.53 -24.04
C GLY A 7 -10.27 -46.93 -22.74
N LEU A 8 -11.30 -47.52 -22.13
CA LEU A 8 -11.83 -47.08 -20.83
C LEU A 8 -10.80 -47.23 -19.70
N VAL A 9 -10.07 -48.36 -19.65
CA VAL A 9 -9.02 -48.57 -18.65
C VAL A 9 -7.87 -47.57 -18.83
N HIS A 10 -7.51 -47.23 -20.06
CA HIS A 10 -6.45 -46.25 -20.32
C HIS A 10 -6.85 -44.84 -19.92
N ALA A 11 -8.10 -44.43 -20.23
CA ALA A 11 -8.63 -43.15 -19.78
C ALA A 11 -8.73 -43.08 -18.25
N ALA A 12 -9.17 -44.15 -17.59
CA ALA A 12 -9.22 -44.25 -16.13
C ALA A 12 -7.81 -44.19 -15.51
N ALA A 13 -6.84 -44.89 -16.09
CA ALA A 13 -5.45 -44.85 -15.62
C ALA A 13 -4.82 -43.46 -15.82
N TRP A 14 -5.08 -42.82 -16.96
CA TRP A 14 -4.58 -41.48 -17.26
C TRP A 14 -5.18 -40.42 -16.32
N THR A 15 -6.48 -40.49 -16.05
CA THR A 15 -7.14 -39.59 -15.09
C THR A 15 -6.65 -39.81 -13.66
N LEU A 16 -6.47 -41.07 -13.22
CA LEU A 16 -5.88 -41.37 -11.92
C LEU A 16 -4.44 -40.84 -11.79
N ALA A 17 -3.60 -41.06 -12.81
CA ALA A 17 -2.22 -40.58 -12.81
C ALA A 17 -2.16 -39.05 -12.74
N THR A 18 -3.01 -38.35 -13.49
CA THR A 18 -3.08 -36.89 -13.48
C THR A 18 -3.61 -36.35 -12.16
N GLY A 19 -4.64 -36.98 -11.60
CA GLY A 19 -5.16 -36.66 -10.27
C GLY A 19 -4.08 -36.82 -9.20
N ALA A 20 -3.35 -37.93 -9.20
CA ALA A 20 -2.25 -38.17 -8.28
C ALA A 20 -1.15 -37.09 -8.42
N ALA A 21 -0.75 -36.76 -9.64
CA ALA A 21 0.25 -35.71 -9.89
C ALA A 21 -0.19 -34.34 -9.37
N VAL A 22 -1.45 -33.94 -9.61
CA VAL A 22 -2.01 -32.67 -9.12
C VAL A 22 -2.07 -32.66 -7.60
N THR A 23 -2.52 -33.74 -6.96
CA THR A 23 -2.55 -33.83 -5.49
C THR A 23 -1.15 -33.74 -4.88
N LEU A 24 -0.16 -34.44 -5.44
CA LEU A 24 1.23 -34.37 -4.97
C LEU A 24 1.82 -32.98 -5.15
N SER A 25 1.52 -32.30 -6.27
CA SER A 25 1.95 -30.92 -6.51
C SER A 25 1.33 -29.95 -5.50
N TRP A 26 0.02 -30.08 -5.24
CA TRP A 26 -0.67 -29.30 -4.22
C TRP A 26 -0.07 -29.52 -2.83
N PHE A 27 0.11 -30.77 -2.39
CA PHE A 27 0.70 -31.08 -1.08
C PHE A 27 2.14 -30.57 -0.96
N GLY A 28 2.95 -30.66 -2.03
CA GLY A 28 4.33 -30.13 -2.01
C GLY A 28 4.37 -28.62 -1.82
N VAL A 29 3.57 -27.87 -2.57
CA VAL A 29 3.50 -26.41 -2.45
C VAL A 29 2.90 -25.98 -1.11
N HIS A 30 1.83 -26.65 -0.68
CA HIS A 30 1.13 -26.33 0.56
C HIS A 30 1.98 -26.60 1.81
N THR A 31 2.80 -27.67 1.80
CA THR A 31 3.70 -27.97 2.95
C THR A 31 4.82 -26.94 3.10
N VAL A 32 5.41 -26.46 2.00
CA VAL A 32 6.42 -25.39 2.04
C VAL A 32 5.81 -24.10 2.58
N LEU A 33 4.64 -23.70 2.08
CA LEU A 33 3.93 -22.50 2.52
C LEU A 33 3.45 -22.59 3.98
N SER A 34 3.03 -23.77 4.42
CA SER A 34 2.60 -23.99 5.80
C SER A 34 3.78 -24.12 6.77
N GLY A 35 4.94 -24.58 6.30
CA GLY A 35 6.18 -24.66 7.05
C GLY A 35 6.81 -23.28 7.32
N THR A 36 6.48 -22.27 6.52
CA THR A 36 6.76 -20.86 6.83
C THR A 36 5.63 -20.28 7.67
N ALA A 37 5.35 -20.90 8.82
CA ALA A 37 4.52 -20.30 9.85
C ALA A 37 5.08 -18.90 10.13
N TYR A 38 4.42 -17.91 9.54
CA TYR A 38 4.70 -16.51 9.65
C TYR A 38 4.57 -16.17 11.13
N ASP A 39 5.68 -15.94 11.82
CA ASP A 39 5.64 -15.46 13.20
C ASP A 39 5.17 -14.01 13.14
N ALA A 40 3.86 -13.81 13.32
CA ALA A 40 3.31 -12.50 13.56
C ALA A 40 4.03 -11.94 14.80
N PRO A 41 4.60 -10.73 14.75
CA PRO A 41 5.48 -10.24 15.81
C PRO A 41 4.76 -10.29 17.15
N ARG A 42 5.09 -11.29 17.96
CA ARG A 42 4.60 -11.38 19.33
C ARG A 42 5.35 -10.34 20.13
N ALA A 43 4.62 -9.34 20.62
CA ALA A 43 5.14 -8.38 21.58
C ALA A 43 5.61 -9.15 22.82
N LEU A 44 6.92 -9.26 22.98
CA LEU A 44 7.54 -9.77 24.20
C LEU A 44 7.22 -8.77 25.34
N PRO A 45 6.56 -9.19 26.42
CA PRO A 45 6.40 -8.33 27.58
C PRO A 45 7.78 -8.10 28.22
N LEU A 46 8.20 -6.82 28.30
CA LEU A 46 9.39 -6.40 29.03
C LEU A 46 9.12 -6.52 30.54
N THR A 47 9.31 -7.71 31.10
CA THR A 47 9.38 -7.89 32.55
C THR A 47 10.82 -8.13 32.99
N GLY A 48 11.40 -7.09 33.61
CA GLY A 48 12.40 -7.26 34.66
C GLY A 48 13.81 -6.75 34.37
N GLN A 49 14.14 -5.55 34.87
CA GLN A 49 15.19 -5.44 35.89
C GLN A 49 14.94 -4.20 36.77
N VAL A 50 14.05 -4.35 37.74
CA VAL A 50 14.13 -3.59 38.99
C VAL A 50 15.05 -4.41 39.89
N ALA A 51 16.30 -3.97 40.02
CA ALA A 51 17.18 -4.41 41.09
C ALA A 51 18.03 -3.21 41.55
N SER A 52 17.59 -2.66 42.69
CA SER A 52 18.42 -2.05 43.74
C SER A 52 19.10 -0.71 43.45
N SER A 53 18.44 0.38 43.86
CA SER A 53 19.09 1.46 44.61
C SER A 53 18.06 2.08 45.55
N GLU A 54 18.48 2.24 46.79
CA GLU A 54 17.69 2.61 47.97
C GLU A 54 16.97 3.97 47.85
N ARG A 55 15.84 4.06 48.59
CA ARG A 55 15.34 5.21 49.37
C ARG A 55 14.07 5.95 48.88
N GLN A 56 13.07 5.89 49.77
CA GLN A 56 11.99 6.86 50.06
C GLN A 56 10.59 6.63 49.42
N PRO A 57 9.49 6.75 50.21
CA PRO A 57 8.12 6.39 49.79
C PRO A 57 7.31 7.60 49.26
N ASP A 58 6.13 7.27 48.72
CA ASP A 58 5.01 8.14 48.30
C ASP A 58 5.29 9.09 47.12
N ASP A 59 4.69 8.82 45.95
CA ASP A 59 3.44 9.47 45.54
C ASP A 59 2.97 8.95 44.16
N GLY A 60 1.65 8.93 43.93
CA GLY A 60 1.02 8.32 42.76
C GLY A 60 1.44 8.95 41.41
N ALA A 61 2.05 8.15 40.54
CA ALA A 61 2.37 8.56 39.17
C ALA A 61 1.15 8.39 38.24
N THR A 62 0.38 9.46 38.07
CA THR A 62 -0.62 9.61 37.00
C THR A 62 0.05 9.51 35.62
N PRO A 63 -0.59 8.92 34.60
CA PRO A 63 -0.03 8.89 33.24
C PRO A 63 0.05 10.31 32.67
N ARG A 64 1.28 10.77 32.41
CA ARG A 64 1.58 12.09 31.85
C ARG A 64 1.32 12.07 30.35
N VAL A 65 0.15 12.54 29.95
CA VAL A 65 -0.25 12.72 28.54
C VAL A 65 0.63 13.81 27.93
N SER A 66 1.44 13.47 26.91
CA SER A 66 2.21 14.46 26.14
C SER A 66 1.27 15.28 25.26
N SER A 67 0.86 16.45 25.76
CA SER A 67 0.17 17.47 24.98
C SER A 67 1.19 18.21 24.10
N THR A 68 1.25 17.88 22.81
CA THR A 68 2.05 18.66 21.85
C THR A 68 1.37 20.01 21.61
N HIS A 69 1.81 21.03 22.34
CA HIS A 69 1.42 22.41 22.15
C HIS A 69 1.95 22.93 20.80
N ARG A 70 1.06 23.17 19.84
CA ARG A 70 1.39 23.79 18.55
C ARG A 70 1.56 25.31 18.76
N PRO A 71 2.70 25.93 18.42
CA PRO A 71 2.79 27.39 18.40
C PRO A 71 1.83 27.95 17.35
N ARG A 72 0.99 28.90 17.77
CA ARG A 72 0.09 29.68 16.91
C ARG A 72 0.95 30.62 16.05
N PRO A 73 0.74 30.72 14.72
CA PRO A 73 1.45 31.72 13.93
C PRO A 73 1.00 33.12 14.36
N SER A 74 1.98 33.97 14.66
CA SER A 74 1.80 35.38 15.00
C SER A 74 1.14 36.14 13.84
N SER A 75 0.06 36.83 14.15
CA SER A 75 -0.60 37.83 13.31
C SER A 75 0.30 39.06 13.12
N SER A 76 0.68 39.36 11.89
CA SER A 76 1.33 40.63 11.53
C SER A 76 0.29 41.78 11.49
N PRO A 77 0.61 42.97 12.02
CA PRO A 77 -0.33 44.07 12.11
C PRO A 77 -0.44 44.92 10.84
N THR A 78 -1.70 45.26 10.54
CA THR A 78 -2.29 46.49 9.96
C THR A 78 -1.49 47.43 9.05
N ARG A 79 -1.95 47.40 7.80
CA ARG A 79 -2.27 48.47 6.84
C ARG A 79 -2.42 49.92 7.39
N GLY A 80 -1.76 50.86 6.70
CA GLY A 80 -1.92 52.34 6.69
C GLY A 80 -0.60 52.96 6.19
N THR A 81 -0.48 53.87 5.22
CA THR A 81 -1.36 54.92 4.66
C THR A 81 -0.81 55.36 3.27
N SER A 82 -1.70 55.85 2.39
CA SER A 82 -1.57 56.44 1.02
C SER A 82 -0.57 57.62 0.82
N PRO A 83 -0.51 58.37 -0.33
CA PRO A 83 -0.76 58.10 -1.77
C PRO A 83 0.34 58.70 -2.71
N GLY A 84 0.34 58.42 -4.03
CA GLY A 84 1.16 59.19 -4.99
C GLY A 84 1.19 58.68 -6.44
N ASP A 85 0.27 59.20 -7.25
CA ASP A 85 0.33 59.66 -8.65
C ASP A 85 1.06 58.90 -9.80
N HIS A 86 0.24 58.65 -10.83
CA HIS A 86 0.46 58.77 -12.29
C HIS A 86 1.66 58.09 -12.98
N ALA A 87 1.34 57.10 -13.84
CA ALA A 87 1.29 57.27 -15.31
C ALA A 87 1.59 55.96 -16.08
N THR A 88 0.58 55.55 -16.87
CA THR A 88 0.65 54.99 -18.24
C THR A 88 1.54 53.77 -18.55
N SER A 89 0.87 52.67 -18.97
CA SER A 89 1.07 51.93 -20.24
C SER A 89 0.98 50.40 -20.08
N SER A 90 0.03 49.80 -20.80
CA SER A 90 -0.04 48.37 -21.13
C SER A 90 0.31 48.21 -22.62
N PRO A 91 0.49 47.00 -23.17
CA PRO A 91 1.20 45.82 -22.66
C PRO A 91 2.19 45.26 -23.73
N ALA A 92 3.19 44.46 -23.35
CA ALA A 92 3.91 43.63 -24.32
C ALA A 92 4.43 42.32 -23.72
N THR A 93 3.95 41.23 -24.31
CA THR A 93 4.31 39.82 -24.17
C THR A 93 5.82 39.54 -24.31
N PRO A 94 6.35 38.54 -23.57
CA PRO A 94 7.43 37.70 -24.08
C PRO A 94 7.03 36.22 -24.20
N PRO A 95 7.61 35.48 -25.16
CA PRO A 95 7.15 34.15 -25.56
C PRO A 95 7.63 33.04 -24.62
N HIS A 96 6.77 32.05 -24.38
CA HIS A 96 7.11 30.81 -23.72
C HIS A 96 7.97 29.94 -24.64
N THR A 97 9.27 29.83 -24.35
CA THR A 97 10.12 28.77 -24.88
C THR A 97 9.83 27.48 -24.13
N GLY A 98 9.45 26.45 -24.89
CA GLY A 98 9.03 25.16 -24.38
C GLY A 98 10.12 24.44 -23.62
N SER A 99 9.73 23.84 -22.50
CA SER A 99 10.50 22.77 -21.86
C SER A 99 9.60 21.56 -21.68
N ALA A 100 10.15 20.42 -22.10
CA ALA A 100 9.44 19.20 -22.44
C ALA A 100 8.76 18.54 -21.23
N ARG A 101 7.46 18.29 -21.39
CA ARG A 101 6.69 17.35 -20.55
C ARG A 101 7.17 15.92 -20.84
N PRO A 102 7.60 15.13 -19.83
CA PRO A 102 7.81 13.69 -20.05
C PRO A 102 6.46 13.05 -20.37
N ARG A 103 6.35 12.50 -21.58
CA ARG A 103 5.22 11.68 -22.01
C ARG A 103 5.33 10.32 -21.33
N HIS A 104 4.39 10.00 -20.44
CA HIS A 104 4.17 8.62 -20.02
C HIS A 104 3.68 7.81 -21.22
N PRO A 105 4.22 6.60 -21.49
CA PRO A 105 3.64 5.70 -22.46
C PRO A 105 2.35 5.11 -21.90
N ASP A 106 1.26 5.43 -22.57
CA ASP A 106 -0.04 4.80 -22.42
C ASP A 106 0.11 3.33 -22.85
N SER A 107 -0.02 2.41 -21.89
CA SER A 107 0.07 0.97 -22.14
C SER A 107 -1.34 0.41 -22.00
N GLY A 108 -2.09 0.42 -23.11
CA GLY A 108 -3.39 -0.26 -23.20
C GLY A 108 -3.22 -1.78 -23.04
N PRO A 109 -4.20 -2.49 -22.44
CA PRO A 109 -4.04 -3.92 -22.16
C PRO A 109 -4.25 -4.79 -23.41
N PRO A 110 -3.45 -5.85 -23.62
CA PRO A 110 -3.83 -6.96 -24.48
C PRO A 110 -4.88 -7.82 -23.76
N GLY A 111 -5.84 -8.33 -24.54
CA GLY A 111 -7.09 -8.92 -24.05
C GLY A 111 -6.94 -10.13 -23.13
N GLY A 112 -7.75 -10.09 -22.07
CA GLY A 112 -8.24 -11.23 -21.31
C GLY A 112 -9.62 -10.82 -20.78
N ALA A 113 -10.66 -11.62 -21.04
CA ALA A 113 -12.02 -11.29 -20.65
C ALA A 113 -12.16 -11.23 -19.12
N THR A 114 -12.11 -10.03 -18.56
CA THR A 114 -12.58 -9.76 -17.20
C THR A 114 -14.07 -9.46 -17.23
N PRO A 115 -14.86 -9.92 -16.24
CA PRO A 115 -16.24 -9.44 -16.10
C PRO A 115 -16.22 -7.91 -16.03
N ALA A 116 -17.22 -7.27 -16.65
CA ALA A 116 -17.36 -5.83 -16.65
C ALA A 116 -17.65 -5.34 -15.22
N SER A 117 -16.58 -5.17 -14.45
CA SER A 117 -16.59 -4.36 -13.24
C SER A 117 -16.62 -2.91 -13.71
N ASP A 118 -17.52 -2.10 -13.17
CA ASP A 118 -17.53 -0.63 -13.35
C ASP A 118 -16.33 0.04 -12.61
N GLY A 119 -15.25 -0.73 -12.42
CA GLY A 119 -14.08 -0.42 -11.66
C GLY A 119 -13.21 0.63 -12.36
N ARG A 120 -12.83 1.66 -11.60
CA ARG A 120 -11.87 2.67 -12.02
C ARG A 120 -10.49 2.26 -11.53
N VAL A 121 -9.67 1.77 -12.44
CA VAL A 121 -8.26 1.50 -12.19
C VAL A 121 -7.51 2.82 -11.89
N LYS A 122 -6.83 2.88 -10.74
CA LYS A 122 -6.02 4.03 -10.29
C LYS A 122 -4.62 3.58 -9.90
N SER A 123 -3.62 4.37 -10.28
CA SER A 123 -2.23 4.16 -9.88
C SER A 123 -1.79 5.20 -8.84
N TYR A 124 -1.12 4.71 -7.80
CA TYR A 124 -0.54 5.48 -6.71
C TYR A 124 0.98 5.30 -6.75
N GLY A 125 1.69 6.36 -7.12
CA GLY A 125 3.15 6.40 -7.09
C GLY A 125 3.66 6.87 -5.75
N THR A 126 4.73 6.24 -5.26
CA THR A 126 5.38 6.56 -3.99
C THR A 126 6.89 6.53 -4.12
N ALA A 127 7.62 6.97 -3.09
CA ALA A 127 9.08 6.83 -3.04
C ALA A 127 9.52 5.36 -3.12
N GLY A 128 8.77 4.46 -2.48
CA GLY A 128 9.11 3.04 -2.41
C GLY A 128 8.62 2.17 -3.56
N GLY A 129 7.70 2.67 -4.40
CA GLY A 129 7.17 1.90 -5.52
C GLY A 129 5.88 2.44 -6.08
N ARG A 130 5.18 1.60 -6.84
CA ARG A 130 3.89 1.90 -7.45
C ARG A 130 2.84 0.88 -7.03
N VAL A 131 1.65 1.35 -6.66
CA VAL A 131 0.47 0.54 -6.37
C VAL A 131 -0.59 0.84 -7.42
N VAL A 132 -1.26 -0.18 -7.94
CA VAL A 132 -2.40 -0.06 -8.86
C VAL A 132 -3.58 -0.77 -8.24
N LEU A 133 -4.67 -0.03 -8.05
CA LEU A 133 -5.90 -0.51 -7.47
C LEU A 133 -7.01 -0.42 -8.51
N ASP A 134 -7.82 -1.46 -8.61
CA ASP A 134 -9.14 -1.36 -9.23
C ASP A 134 -10.14 -0.95 -8.15
N MET A 135 -10.96 0.06 -8.41
CA MET A 135 -11.83 0.67 -7.41
C MET A 135 -13.24 0.83 -7.98
N ASP A 136 -14.19 0.12 -7.40
CA ASP A 136 -15.62 0.35 -7.60
C ASP A 136 -16.12 1.34 -6.53
N ASN A 137 -17.41 1.66 -6.54
CA ASN A 137 -18.10 2.46 -5.54
C ASN A 137 -18.25 1.75 -4.18
N ARG A 138 -17.99 0.44 -4.09
CA ARG A 138 -18.16 -0.36 -2.85
C ARG A 138 -16.91 -1.09 -2.37
N SER A 139 -15.93 -1.31 -3.23
CA SER A 139 -14.74 -2.10 -2.88
C SER A 139 -13.55 -1.74 -3.75
N ALA A 140 -12.35 -2.07 -3.26
CA ALA A 140 -11.13 -1.97 -4.04
C ALA A 140 -10.39 -3.31 -4.07
N GLU A 141 -9.75 -3.58 -5.19
CA GLU A 141 -8.89 -4.74 -5.40
C GLU A 141 -7.48 -4.28 -5.76
N LEU A 142 -6.46 -4.96 -5.23
CA LEU A 142 -5.08 -4.73 -5.62
C LEU A 142 -4.78 -5.45 -6.94
N VAL A 143 -4.60 -4.66 -8.01
CA VAL A 143 -4.21 -5.15 -9.34
C VAL A 143 -2.71 -5.44 -9.39
N SER A 144 -1.89 -4.48 -8.95
CA SER A 144 -0.44 -4.66 -8.88
C SER A 144 0.20 -3.79 -7.80
N ALA A 145 1.31 -4.27 -7.27
CA ALA A 145 2.22 -3.47 -6.47
C ALA A 145 3.65 -3.83 -6.88
N THR A 146 4.46 -2.81 -7.20
CA THR A 146 5.81 -2.99 -7.72
C THR A 146 6.76 -2.10 -6.93
N PRO A 147 7.68 -2.66 -6.13
CA PRO A 147 8.68 -1.88 -5.42
C PRO A 147 9.68 -1.27 -6.41
N ASN A 148 10.23 -0.12 -6.04
CA ASN A 148 11.41 0.43 -6.68
C ASN A 148 12.65 -0.39 -6.30
N PRO A 149 13.73 -0.36 -7.11
CA PRO A 149 14.97 -1.07 -6.78
C PRO A 149 15.51 -0.68 -5.39
N GLY A 150 15.89 -1.67 -4.58
CA GLY A 150 16.38 -1.45 -3.21
C GLY A 150 15.29 -1.25 -2.16
N TRP A 151 14.01 -1.37 -2.53
CA TRP A 151 12.88 -1.38 -1.62
C TRP A 151 12.27 -2.78 -1.53
N GLU A 152 11.89 -3.16 -0.33
CA GLU A 152 11.07 -4.32 -0.05
C GLU A 152 9.60 -3.92 -0.06
N MET A 153 8.72 -4.88 -0.35
CA MET A 153 7.28 -4.67 -0.43
C MET A 153 6.54 -5.70 0.43
N GLN A 154 5.56 -5.23 1.19
CA GLN A 154 4.66 -6.07 1.96
C GLN A 154 3.20 -5.67 1.70
N VAL A 155 2.31 -6.67 1.64
CA VAL A 155 0.89 -6.46 1.32
C VAL A 155 0.02 -7.16 2.36
N TRP A 156 -0.96 -6.43 2.91
CA TRP A 156 -2.00 -6.97 3.78
C TRP A 156 -3.36 -6.73 3.14
N LYS A 157 -4.23 -7.75 3.18
CA LYS A 157 -5.58 -7.70 2.62
C LYS A 157 -6.56 -8.28 3.64
N GLN A 158 -7.66 -7.59 3.86
CA GLN A 158 -8.81 -8.09 4.61
C GLN A 158 -10.10 -7.56 3.99
N VAL A 159 -11.25 -8.05 4.47
CA VAL A 159 -12.54 -7.51 4.06
C VAL A 159 -12.62 -6.05 4.47
N GLY A 160 -12.81 -5.17 3.49
CA GLY A 160 -13.00 -3.73 3.72
C GLY A 160 -11.72 -2.90 3.77
N TRP A 161 -10.54 -3.50 3.65
CA TRP A 161 -9.28 -2.75 3.55
C TRP A 161 -8.12 -3.55 2.97
N LEU A 162 -7.14 -2.84 2.41
CA LEU A 162 -5.83 -3.37 2.05
C LEU A 162 -4.74 -2.34 2.37
N ARG A 163 -3.53 -2.81 2.64
CA ARG A 163 -2.34 -1.99 2.85
C ARG A 163 -1.18 -2.53 2.03
N VAL A 164 -0.40 -1.64 1.44
CA VAL A 164 0.87 -1.94 0.79
C VAL A 164 1.94 -1.07 1.45
N ASP A 165 2.94 -1.72 2.04
CA ASP A 165 4.08 -1.02 2.63
C ASP A 165 5.32 -1.27 1.76
N PHE A 166 6.14 -0.23 1.63
CA PHE A 166 7.44 -0.26 1.00
C PHE A 166 8.50 0.20 2.00
N THR A 167 9.55 -0.60 2.19
CA THR A 167 10.66 -0.28 3.11
C THR A 167 12.00 -0.35 2.38
N GLY A 168 12.83 0.67 2.49
CA GLY A 168 14.13 0.69 1.81
C GLY A 168 15.02 1.82 2.30
N GLY A 169 16.30 1.53 2.51
CA GLY A 169 17.30 2.55 2.87
C GLY A 169 16.95 3.42 4.09
N GLY A 170 16.27 2.86 5.10
CA GLY A 170 15.82 3.60 6.30
C GLY A 170 14.54 4.41 6.12
N SER A 171 13.95 4.39 4.93
CA SER A 171 12.65 5.01 4.63
C SER A 171 11.53 3.98 4.59
N HIS A 172 10.31 4.42 4.89
CA HIS A 172 9.10 3.63 4.87
C HIS A 172 7.95 4.41 4.22
N THR A 173 7.28 3.79 3.25
CA THR A 173 6.06 4.32 2.65
C THR A 173 4.93 3.32 2.80
N SER A 174 3.72 3.79 3.13
CA SER A 174 2.51 2.99 3.17
C SER A 174 1.42 3.55 2.26
N VAL A 175 0.71 2.68 1.55
CA VAL A 175 -0.52 2.97 0.81
C VAL A 175 -1.63 2.11 1.40
N ILE A 176 -2.62 2.75 2.02
CA ILE A 176 -3.76 2.09 2.66
C ILE A 176 -5.03 2.44 1.89
N CYS A 177 -5.80 1.44 1.50
CA CYS A 177 -7.13 1.61 0.90
C CYS A 177 -8.20 1.00 1.83
N THR A 178 -9.28 1.73 2.10
CA THR A 178 -10.37 1.34 3.02
C THR A 178 -11.74 1.61 2.41
N TRP A 179 -12.72 0.73 2.64
CA TRP A 179 -14.08 0.82 2.06
C TRP A 179 -15.20 0.26 2.98
N ASN A 180 -15.05 0.41 4.29
CA ASN A 180 -15.98 -0.14 5.28
C ASN A 180 -17.29 0.66 5.39
N GLY A 181 -18.23 0.40 4.49
CA GLY A 181 -19.53 1.10 4.45
C GLY A 181 -19.49 2.45 3.74
N HIS A 182 -18.39 2.75 3.06
CA HIS A 182 -18.20 3.95 2.23
C HIS A 182 -17.43 3.59 0.95
N PRO A 183 -17.49 4.43 -0.10
CA PRO A 183 -16.66 4.22 -1.28
C PRO A 183 -15.17 4.16 -0.92
N PRO A 184 -14.35 3.41 -1.68
CA PRO A 184 -12.96 3.20 -1.30
C PRO A 184 -12.15 4.49 -1.28
N THR A 185 -11.45 4.71 -0.18
CA THR A 185 -10.57 5.86 0.07
C THR A 185 -9.14 5.41 0.24
N VAL A 186 -8.20 6.12 -0.39
CA VAL A 186 -6.77 5.79 -0.36
C VAL A 186 -6.00 6.86 0.42
N GLN A 187 -5.12 6.41 1.30
CA GLN A 187 -4.19 7.23 2.06
C GLN A 187 -2.76 6.76 1.78
N THR A 188 -1.88 7.71 1.51
CA THR A 188 -0.45 7.47 1.33
C THR A 188 0.32 8.18 2.44
N SER A 189 1.27 7.49 3.05
CA SER A 189 2.13 8.04 4.11
C SER A 189 3.58 7.74 3.79
N ASP A 190 4.44 8.76 3.82
CA ASP A 190 5.87 8.65 3.62
C ASP A 190 6.59 9.04 4.91
N GLN A 191 7.51 8.21 5.38
CA GLN A 191 8.33 8.43 6.57
C GLN A 191 9.80 8.18 6.20
N ALA A 192 10.68 9.10 6.55
CA ALA A 192 12.13 8.95 6.43
C ALA A 192 12.75 9.02 7.83
N THR A 193 13.70 8.14 8.11
CA THR A 193 14.50 8.12 9.36
C THR A 193 15.72 9.01 9.22
#